data_AF-A0A699ZE32-F1
#
_entry.id   AF-A0A699ZE32-F1
#
_cell.length_a   1.000
_cell.length_b   1.000
_cell.length_c   1.000
_cell.angle_alpha   90.00
_cell.angle_beta   90.00
_cell.angle_gamma   90.00
#
_symmetry.space_group_name_H-M   'P 1'
#
loop_
_entity.id
_entity.type
_entity.pdbx_description
1 polymer ?
#
loop_
_entity_poly.entity_id
_entity_poly.type
_entity_poly.pdbx_seq_one_letter_code
_entity_poly.pdbx_strand_id
1 'polypeptide(L)'
;MLHLELPHINVLSKVDLLRQYGQLDFSLDFYTEVHDLQYLVRALGDSPFNARYRKLSAALCEVVQDFGMVSFVPLVIQDKKSAAHVLALLDKANGYVYASLGTQSPYPAAAVF
;
A
#
# COMPACT_ATOMS: atom_id res chain seq x y z
N MET A 1 3.74 -11.37 -8.07
CA MET A 1 2.51 -11.39 -7.26
C MET A 1 2.33 -12.77 -6.65
N LEU A 2 2.38 -12.85 -5.32
CA LEU A 2 2.03 -14.06 -4.56
C LEU A 2 0.52 -14.32 -4.72
N HIS A 3 0.14 -15.56 -5.03
CA HIS A 3 -1.27 -15.99 -4.99
C HIS A 3 -1.66 -16.24 -3.53
N LEU A 4 -2.14 -15.18 -2.85
CA LEU A 4 -2.84 -15.33 -1.58
C LEU A 4 -4.24 -15.89 -1.85
N GLU A 5 -4.79 -16.65 -0.88
CA GLU A 5 -6.12 -17.28 -1.00
C GLU A 5 -7.26 -16.26 -1.11
N LEU A 6 -7.04 -15.03 -0.66
CA LEU A 6 -8.00 -13.94 -0.69
C LEU A 6 -7.37 -12.66 -1.25
N PRO A 7 -8.15 -11.82 -1.97
CA PRO A 7 -7.69 -10.51 -2.40
C PRO A 7 -7.35 -9.65 -1.17
N HIS A 8 -6.17 -9.04 -1.18
CA HIS A 8 -5.68 -8.19 -0.11
C HIS A 8 -5.32 -6.81 -0.63
N ILE A 9 -5.69 -5.77 0.12
CA ILE A 9 -5.31 -4.39 -0.14
C ILE A 9 -4.72 -3.85 1.16
N ASN A 10 -3.44 -3.45 1.14
CA ASN A 10 -2.86 -2.78 2.29
C ASN A 10 -3.26 -1.30 2.27
N VAL A 11 -3.72 -0.76 3.40
CA VAL A 11 -4.13 0.63 3.52
C VAL A 11 -3.28 1.32 4.57
N LEU A 12 -2.60 2.40 4.19
CA LEU A 12 -1.90 3.27 5.13
C LEU A 12 -2.89 4.33 5.63
N SER A 13 -3.49 4.08 6.79
CA SER A 13 -4.47 5.00 7.38
C SER A 13 -3.80 6.19 8.08
N LYS A 14 -4.54 7.30 8.18
CA LYS A 14 -4.17 8.51 8.94
C LYS A 14 -2.93 9.23 8.39
N VAL A 15 -2.78 9.27 7.08
CA VAL A 15 -1.68 9.98 6.39
C VAL A 15 -1.65 11.47 6.75
N ASP A 16 -2.79 12.05 7.14
CA ASP A 16 -2.91 13.42 7.63
C ASP A 16 -2.05 13.70 8.88
N LEU A 17 -1.81 12.69 9.73
CA LEU A 17 -1.00 12.83 10.93
C LEU A 17 0.50 12.93 10.63
N LEU A 18 0.97 12.52 9.46
CA LEU A 18 2.40 12.57 9.10
C LEU A 18 2.96 13.99 9.22
N ARG A 19 2.14 15.01 8.96
CA ARG A 19 2.52 16.42 9.11
C ARG A 19 2.91 16.79 10.54
N GLN A 20 2.41 16.07 11.54
CA GLN A 20 2.67 16.31 12.96
C GLN A 20 4.00 15.68 13.42
N TYR A 21 4.52 14.69 12.69
CA TYR A 21 5.72 13.93 13.07
C TYR A 21 7.02 14.46 12.45
N GLY A 22 6.95 15.53 11.64
CA GLY A 22 8.12 16.18 11.04
C GLY A 22 8.38 15.74 9.59
N GLN A 23 9.60 15.95 9.13
CA GLN A 23 10.01 15.61 7.77
C GLN A 23 10.38 14.12 7.70
N LEU A 24 9.77 13.41 6.75
CA LEU A 24 10.09 12.01 6.49
C LEU A 24 11.46 11.89 5.83
N ASP A 25 12.20 10.83 6.19
CA ASP A 25 13.49 10.50 5.56
C ASP A 25 13.33 10.17 4.07
N PHE A 26 12.14 9.71 3.66
CA PHE A 26 11.78 9.38 2.28
C PHE A 26 10.46 10.04 1.86
N SER A 27 10.23 10.14 0.55
CA SER A 27 8.94 10.57 0.03
C SER A 27 7.83 9.60 0.44
N LEU A 28 6.60 10.07 0.55
CA LEU A 28 5.45 9.21 0.85
C LEU A 28 5.32 8.07 -0.17
N ASP A 29 5.65 8.36 -1.44
CA ASP A 29 5.63 7.41 -2.55
C ASP A 29 6.53 6.19 -2.30
N PHE A 30 7.66 6.39 -1.61
CA PHE A 30 8.56 5.30 -1.23
C PHE A 30 7.86 4.30 -0.28
N TYR A 31 7.06 4.81 0.66
CA TYR A 31 6.33 3.98 1.62
C TYR A 31 5.08 3.34 1.01
N THR A 32 4.53 3.89 -0.07
CA THR A 32 3.31 3.37 -0.71
C THR A 32 3.61 2.40 -1.86
N GLU A 33 4.57 2.74 -2.71
CA GLU A 33 4.86 1.98 -3.94
C GLU A 33 6.04 1.01 -3.78
N VAL A 34 6.86 1.20 -2.73
CA VAL A 34 7.96 0.30 -2.36
C VAL A 34 8.95 0.09 -3.54
N HIS A 35 9.17 1.18 -4.29
CA HIS A 35 10.19 1.24 -5.32
C HIS A 35 11.59 1.36 -4.72
N ASP A 36 12.48 0.46 -5.13
CA ASP A 36 13.89 0.36 -4.70
C ASP A 36 14.15 0.32 -3.17
N LEU A 37 13.74 -0.76 -2.51
CA LEU A 37 14.00 -1.03 -1.09
C LEU A 37 15.51 -1.10 -0.74
N GLN A 38 16.40 -1.13 -1.72
CA GLN A 38 17.85 -1.04 -1.45
C GLN A 38 18.22 0.29 -0.80
N TYR A 39 17.44 1.36 -1.02
CA TYR A 39 17.61 2.62 -0.28
C TYR A 39 17.41 2.46 1.22
N LEU A 40 16.47 1.60 1.65
CA LEU A 40 16.22 1.32 3.07
C LEU A 40 17.42 0.59 3.70
N VAL A 41 18.00 -0.38 2.97
CA VAL A 41 19.20 -1.10 3.41
C VAL A 41 20.40 -0.16 3.58
N ARG A 42 20.52 0.87 2.73
CA ARG A 42 21.56 1.90 2.84
C ARG A 42 21.31 2.85 4.01
N ALA A 43 20.06 3.27 4.22
CA ALA A 43 19.68 4.18 5.29
C ALA A 43 19.75 3.57 6.69
N LEU A 44 19.69 2.23 6.81
CA LEU A 44 19.86 1.53 8.09
C LEU A 44 21.22 1.81 8.75
N GLY A 45 22.22 2.28 8.00
CA GLY A 45 23.54 2.64 8.50
C GLY A 45 24.39 1.45 8.97
N ASP A 46 25.65 1.71 9.27
CA ASP A 46 26.67 0.69 9.55
C ASP A 46 26.83 0.40 11.06
N SER A 47 25.72 0.16 11.76
CA SER A 47 25.81 -0.38 13.12
C SER A 47 26.42 -1.80 13.08
N PRO A 48 27.13 -2.26 14.13
CA PRO A 48 27.69 -3.62 14.17
C PRO A 48 26.64 -4.72 13.94
N PHE A 49 25.40 -4.44 14.35
CA PHE A 49 24.25 -5.29 14.10
C PHE A 49 23.84 -5.26 12.62
N ASN A 50 23.65 -4.08 12.03
CA ASN A 50 23.23 -3.95 10.63
C ASN A 50 24.28 -4.48 9.65
N ALA A 51 25.57 -4.29 9.94
CA ALA A 51 26.66 -4.85 9.15
C ALA A 51 26.62 -6.38 9.12
N ARG A 52 26.31 -7.03 10.26
CA ARG A 52 26.17 -8.49 10.35
C ARG A 52 24.97 -9.01 9.56
N TYR A 53 23.83 -8.30 9.61
CA TYR A 53 22.57 -8.74 8.99
C TYR A 53 22.29 -8.12 7.62
N ARG A 54 23.23 -7.37 7.05
CA ARG A 54 23.03 -6.64 5.78
C ARG A 54 22.55 -7.53 4.65
N LYS A 55 23.13 -8.73 4.52
CA LYS A 55 22.73 -9.72 3.51
C LYS A 55 21.31 -10.23 3.71
N LEU A 56 20.87 -10.39 4.97
CA LEU A 56 19.52 -10.81 5.31
C LEU A 56 18.52 -9.69 4.97
N SER A 57 18.81 -8.46 5.36
CA SER A 57 17.95 -7.30 5.05
C SER A 57 17.81 -7.11 3.53
N ALA A 58 18.90 -7.26 2.77
CA ALA A 58 18.87 -7.19 1.30
C ALA A 58 18.01 -8.32 0.68
N ALA A 59 18.21 -9.57 1.09
CA ALA A 59 17.41 -10.69 0.60
C ALA A 59 15.92 -10.54 0.94
N LEU A 60 15.59 -9.98 2.12
CA LEU A 60 14.21 -9.69 2.50
C LEU A 60 13.60 -8.60 1.62
N CYS A 61 14.37 -7.56 1.28
CA CYS A 61 13.94 -6.51 0.37
C CYS A 61 13.65 -7.06 -1.04
N GLU A 62 14.54 -7.92 -1.56
CA GLU A 62 14.34 -8.59 -2.87
C GLU A 62 13.05 -9.39 -2.88
N VAL A 63 12.82 -10.24 -1.87
CA VAL A 63 11.59 -11.02 -1.74
C VAL A 63 10.34 -10.11 -1.68
N VAL A 64 10.36 -9.04 -0.89
CA VAL A 64 9.21 -8.11 -0.81
C VAL A 64 8.91 -7.48 -2.17
N GLN A 65 9.94 -7.09 -2.92
CA GLN A 65 9.79 -6.48 -4.25
C GLN A 65 9.32 -7.48 -5.31
N ASP A 66 9.98 -8.64 -5.41
CA ASP A 66 9.68 -9.66 -6.43
C ASP A 66 8.23 -10.16 -6.32
N PHE A 67 7.74 -10.29 -5.09
CA PHE A 67 6.36 -10.71 -4.86
C PHE A 67 5.35 -9.58 -4.81
N GLY A 68 5.80 -8.31 -4.74
CA GLY A 68 4.95 -7.13 -4.60
C GLY A 68 4.09 -7.17 -3.35
N MET A 69 4.61 -7.75 -2.25
CA MET A 69 3.82 -8.10 -1.07
C MET A 69 3.31 -6.88 -0.28
N VAL A 70 3.96 -5.74 -0.43
CA VAL A 70 3.78 -4.59 0.46
C VAL A 70 3.61 -3.34 -0.41
N SER A 71 2.43 -3.14 -0.97
CA SER A 71 2.03 -1.84 -1.54
C SER A 71 0.86 -1.30 -0.74
N PHE A 72 0.94 -0.02 -0.36
CA PHE A 72 -0.05 0.62 0.47
C PHE A 72 -0.80 1.70 -0.28
N VAL A 73 -2.11 1.73 -0.09
CA VAL A 73 -2.96 2.83 -0.55
C VAL A 73 -3.09 3.86 0.58
N PRO A 74 -2.71 5.13 0.37
CA PRO A 74 -2.86 6.16 1.39
C PRO A 74 -4.35 6.49 1.62
N LEU A 75 -4.77 6.46 2.88
CA LEU A 75 -6.15 6.78 3.28
C LEU A 75 -6.20 7.93 4.29
N VAL A 76 -6.93 8.99 3.91
CA VAL A 76 -7.36 10.07 4.79
C VAL A 76 -8.88 10.04 4.89
N ILE A 77 -9.41 9.60 6.04
CA ILE A 77 -10.87 9.39 6.20
C ILE A 77 -11.69 10.69 6.08
N GLN A 78 -11.07 11.83 6.35
CA GLN A 78 -11.71 13.14 6.19
C GLN A 78 -11.85 13.54 4.72
N ASP A 79 -11.03 12.99 3.83
CA ASP A 79 -11.11 13.23 2.40
C ASP A 79 -11.97 12.17 1.71
N LYS A 80 -13.12 12.63 1.20
CA LYS A 80 -14.07 11.78 0.46
C LYS A 80 -13.43 11.17 -0.80
N LYS A 81 -12.48 11.86 -1.44
CA LYS A 81 -11.81 11.36 -2.65
C LYS A 81 -10.90 10.18 -2.34
N SER A 82 -10.08 10.30 -1.29
CA SER A 82 -9.23 9.21 -0.80
C SER A 82 -10.06 7.98 -0.41
N ALA A 83 -11.17 8.18 0.32
CA ALA A 83 -12.08 7.09 0.67
C ALA A 83 -12.73 6.42 -0.56
N ALA A 84 -13.20 7.21 -1.54
CA ALA A 84 -13.77 6.70 -2.77
C ALA A 84 -12.75 5.91 -3.61
N HIS A 85 -11.48 6.34 -3.62
CA HIS A 85 -10.41 5.62 -4.30
C HIS A 85 -10.17 4.23 -3.72
N VAL A 86 -10.09 4.12 -2.39
CA VAL A 86 -9.96 2.81 -1.71
C VAL A 86 -11.18 1.93 -1.99
N LEU A 87 -12.38 2.50 -1.98
CA LEU A 87 -13.61 1.77 -2.32
C LEU A 87 -13.57 1.21 -3.76
N ALA A 88 -13.16 2.02 -4.73
CA ALA A 88 -13.02 1.58 -6.12
C ALA A 88 -11.99 0.44 -6.27
N LEU A 89 -10.91 0.46 -5.49
CA LEU A 89 -9.93 -0.63 -5.46
C LEU A 89 -10.50 -1.90 -4.84
N LEU A 90 -11.29 -1.79 -3.76
CA LEU A 90 -11.99 -2.91 -3.14
C LEU A 90 -13.00 -3.53 -4.10
N ASP A 91 -13.78 -2.70 -4.80
CA ASP A 91 -14.71 -3.17 -5.82
C ASP A 91 -13.99 -3.90 -6.95
N LYS A 92 -12.81 -3.39 -7.36
CA LYS A 92 -11.99 -4.05 -8.39
C LYS A 92 -11.45 -5.40 -7.90
N ALA A 93 -10.94 -5.46 -6.68
CA ALA A 93 -10.34 -6.65 -6.11
C ALA A 93 -11.37 -7.77 -5.87
N ASN A 94 -12.59 -7.39 -5.47
CA ASN A 94 -13.71 -8.32 -5.28
C ASN A 94 -14.46 -8.64 -6.59
N GLY A 95 -14.16 -7.94 -7.69
CA GLY A 95 -14.86 -8.09 -8.97
C GLY A 95 -16.23 -7.39 -9.06
N TYR A 96 -16.62 -6.59 -8.05
CA TYR A 96 -17.84 -5.78 -8.05
C TYR A 96 -17.85 -4.68 -9.12
N VAL A 97 -16.70 -4.25 -9.63
CA VAL A 97 -16.64 -3.34 -10.80
C VAL A 97 -17.44 -3.90 -11.99
N TYR A 98 -17.49 -5.23 -12.14
CA TYR A 98 -18.25 -5.89 -13.20
C TYR A 98 -19.73 -6.10 -12.87
N ALA A 99 -20.18 -5.81 -11.64
CA ALA A 99 -21.59 -5.96 -11.25
C ALA A 99 -22.51 -5.01 -12.02
N SER A 100 -22.00 -3.90 -12.56
CA SER A 100 -22.75 -2.99 -13.45
C SER A 100 -23.08 -3.60 -14.82
N LEU A 101 -22.37 -4.65 -15.25
CA LEU A 101 -22.69 -5.42 -16.46
C LEU A 101 -23.80 -6.45 -16.21
N GLY A 102 -24.06 -6.78 -14.93
CA GLY A 102 -25.19 -7.58 -14.48
C GLY A 102 -26.34 -6.68 -14.02
N THR A 103 -27.58 -7.14 -14.18
CA THR A 103 -28.81 -6.37 -13.89
C THR A 103 -29.03 -6.05 -12.40
N GLN A 104 -28.07 -6.31 -11.51
CA GLN A 104 -28.20 -6.16 -10.06
C GLN A 104 -26.93 -5.56 -9.46
N SER A 105 -26.86 -4.23 -9.43
CA SER A 105 -25.92 -3.53 -8.54
C SER A 105 -26.44 -3.62 -7.10
N PRO A 106 -25.63 -4.11 -6.13
CA PRO A 106 -26.00 -4.15 -4.72
C PRO A 106 -25.94 -2.76 -4.04
N TYR A 107 -25.42 -1.74 -4.74
CA TYR A 107 -25.41 -0.37 -4.25
C TYR A 107 -26.78 0.28 -4.44
N PRO A 108 -27.30 1.02 -3.44
CA PRO A 108 -28.51 1.81 -3.63
C PRO A 108 -28.29 2.81 -4.77
N ALA A 109 -29.33 3.10 -5.57
CA ALA A 109 -29.24 3.96 -6.75
C ALA A 109 -28.62 5.36 -6.50
N ALA A 110 -28.56 5.79 -5.24
CA ALA A 110 -27.95 7.05 -4.80
C ALA A 110 -26.41 7.00 -4.60
N ALA A 111 -25.78 5.82 -4.72
CA ALA A 111 -24.33 5.64 -4.54
C ALA A 111 -23.55 5.54 -5.85
N VAL A 112 -24.21 5.80 -6.99
CA VAL A 112 -23.52 6.02 -8.27
C VAL A 112 -22.90 7.42 -8.19
N PHE A 113 -21.58 7.47 -7.97
CA PHE A 113 -20.78 8.69 -8.02
C PHE A 113 -20.55 9.14 -9.47
#